data_AF-A0A7W2TKN2-F1
#
_entry.id   AF-A0A7W2TKN2-F1
#
_cell.length_a   1.000
_cell.length_b   1.000
_cell.length_c   1.000
_cell.angle_alpha   90.00
_cell.angle_beta   90.00
_cell.angle_gamma   90.00
#
_symmetry.space_group_name_H-M   'P 1'
#
loop_
_entity.id
_entity.type
_entity.pdbx_description
1 polymer ?
#
loop_
_entity_poly.entity_id
_entity_poly.type
_entity_poly.pdbx_seq_one_letter_code
_entity_poly.pdbx_strand_id
1 'polypeptide(L)'
;METHFTFSSSKGLIESAEYLLEHTEDNDVLFNSNKYSFILVAAASLESLLNEGIISWAFQLFPKGDHKRHATAFLSMNLGKKLDALGFLLSSGKVITDNESPIYQTLIGLIKLRNEVAHSKDFYKEADLDYGDIDEDGGRSFKLPYDISKLLDNHPLSLKQHKCHFIVSSLKHLESVLNNDILQTETGLFKAI
;
A
#
# COMPACT_ATOMS: atom_id res chain seq x y z
N MET A 1 12.98 30.61 20.60
CA MET A 1 12.06 29.82 19.76
C MET A 1 12.94 28.82 19.03
N GLU A 2 12.99 27.57 19.48
CA GLU A 2 13.73 26.53 18.75
C GLU A 2 12.87 26.13 17.55
N THR A 3 13.31 26.47 16.34
CA THR A 3 12.67 26.01 15.10
C THR A 3 13.18 24.60 14.83
N HIS A 4 12.34 23.59 15.07
CA HIS A 4 12.68 22.22 14.75
C HIS A 4 12.39 21.96 13.26
N PHE A 5 13.43 21.61 12.51
CA PHE A 5 13.30 21.12 11.13
C PHE A 5 13.15 19.60 11.18
N THR A 6 12.01 19.10 10.71
CA THR A 6 11.74 17.66 10.61
C THR A 6 11.84 17.26 9.14
N PHE A 7 12.70 16.29 8.84
CA PHE A 7 12.86 15.73 7.50
C PHE A 7 12.31 14.30 7.48
N SER A 8 11.47 14.00 6.50
CA SER A 8 10.99 12.66 6.22
C SER A 8 11.15 12.34 4.74
N SER A 9 11.38 11.05 4.45
CA SER A 9 11.46 10.54 3.07
C SER A 9 10.07 10.27 2.47
N SER A 10 9.01 10.29 3.28
CA SER A 10 7.64 9.95 2.89
C SER A 10 7.15 10.76 1.68
N LYS A 11 7.35 12.08 1.70
CA LYS A 11 6.95 12.97 0.60
C LYS A 11 7.57 12.58 -0.74
N GLY A 12 8.89 12.41 -0.80
CA GLY A 12 9.58 12.03 -2.05
C GLY A 12 9.18 10.66 -2.56
N LEU A 13 8.85 9.73 -1.66
CA LEU A 13 8.33 8.40 -2.02
C LEU A 13 6.89 8.48 -2.56
N ILE A 14 6.04 9.33 -2.00
CA ILE A 14 4.68 9.59 -2.52
C ILE A 14 4.78 10.20 -3.92
N GLU A 15 5.57 11.25 -4.10
CA GLU A 15 5.80 11.89 -5.41
C GLU A 15 6.31 10.87 -6.45
N SER A 16 7.20 9.96 -6.03
CA SER A 16 7.66 8.88 -6.90
C SER A 16 6.56 7.86 -7.24
N ALA A 17 5.68 7.54 -6.29
CA ALA A 17 4.53 6.66 -6.53
C ALA A 17 3.51 7.30 -7.48
N GLU A 18 3.31 8.61 -7.39
CA GLU A 18 2.47 9.38 -8.32
C GLU A 18 3.04 9.39 -9.73
N TYR A 19 4.34 9.63 -9.86
CA TYR A 19 5.00 9.53 -11.16
C TYR A 19 4.81 8.14 -11.78
N LEU A 20 4.99 7.07 -11.00
CA LEU A 20 4.79 5.70 -11.49
C LEU A 20 3.32 5.41 -11.82
N LEU A 21 2.36 5.97 -11.10
CA LEU A 21 0.93 5.80 -11.37
C LEU A 21 0.57 6.21 -12.80
N GLU A 22 1.13 7.31 -13.29
CA GLU A 22 0.96 7.80 -14.67
C GLU A 22 1.52 6.83 -15.73
N HIS A 23 2.31 5.84 -15.31
CA HIS A 23 3.02 4.89 -16.17
C HIS A 23 2.63 3.43 -15.87
N THR A 24 1.48 3.18 -15.23
CA THR A 24 1.01 1.83 -14.82
C THR A 24 -0.16 1.28 -15.61
N GLU A 25 -0.71 2.04 -16.56
CA GLU A 25 -1.83 1.61 -17.38
C GLU A 25 -1.42 0.44 -18.30
N ASP A 26 -2.31 -0.55 -18.42
CA ASP A 26 -2.08 -1.72 -19.28
C ASP A 26 -2.20 -1.34 -20.76
N ASN A 27 -1.46 -2.06 -21.61
CA ASN A 27 -1.70 -2.01 -23.05
C ASN A 27 -2.80 -3.03 -23.40
N ASP A 28 -3.42 -2.88 -24.58
CA ASP A 28 -4.53 -3.73 -25.05
C ASP A 28 -4.26 -5.24 -24.96
N VAL A 29 -3.00 -5.65 -24.99
CA VAL A 29 -2.57 -7.06 -25.11
C VAL A 29 -1.78 -7.56 -23.89
N LEU A 30 -1.20 -6.67 -23.08
CA LEU A 30 -0.21 -7.06 -22.06
C LEU A 30 -0.34 -6.24 -20.78
N PHE A 31 -0.12 -6.91 -19.65
CA PHE A 31 0.01 -6.22 -18.37
C PHE A 31 1.26 -5.34 -18.34
N ASN A 32 1.13 -4.16 -17.74
CA ASN A 32 2.25 -3.24 -17.58
C ASN A 32 3.15 -3.63 -16.41
N SER A 33 4.40 -4.00 -16.70
CA SER A 33 5.40 -4.39 -15.69
C SER A 33 5.78 -3.29 -14.72
N ASN A 34 5.55 -2.00 -15.05
CA ASN A 34 5.82 -0.89 -14.14
C ASN A 34 4.98 -0.95 -12.86
N LYS A 35 3.88 -1.74 -12.87
CA LYS A 35 3.09 -2.03 -11.67
C LYS A 35 3.93 -2.63 -10.55
N TYR A 36 4.98 -3.41 -10.85
CA TYR A 36 5.89 -3.90 -9.81
C TYR A 36 6.62 -2.76 -9.09
N SER A 37 7.23 -1.86 -9.86
CA SER A 37 7.91 -0.68 -9.33
C SER A 37 6.94 0.20 -8.54
N PHE A 38 5.74 0.42 -9.09
CA PHE A 38 4.68 1.17 -8.41
C PHE A 38 4.33 0.56 -7.06
N ILE A 39 4.04 -0.76 -7.00
CA ILE A 39 3.68 -1.47 -5.77
C ILE A 39 4.79 -1.32 -4.72
N LEU A 40 6.05 -1.51 -5.11
CA LEU A 40 7.19 -1.44 -4.19
C LEU A 40 7.40 -0.02 -3.65
N VAL A 41 7.33 1.00 -4.52
CA VAL A 41 7.49 2.40 -4.12
C VAL A 41 6.32 2.85 -3.25
N ALA A 42 5.08 2.55 -3.63
CA ALA A 42 3.89 2.87 -2.84
C ALA A 42 3.94 2.22 -1.45
N ALA A 43 4.40 0.96 -1.36
CA ALA A 43 4.55 0.29 -0.08
C ALA A 43 5.69 0.88 0.77
N ALA A 44 6.78 1.32 0.15
CA ALA A 44 7.83 2.07 0.84
C ALA A 44 7.30 3.42 1.37
N SER A 45 6.44 4.11 0.61
CA SER A 45 5.74 5.32 1.08
C SER A 45 4.91 5.03 2.32
N LEU A 46 4.10 3.96 2.30
CA LEU A 46 3.30 3.53 3.46
C LEU A 46 4.19 3.23 4.67
N GLU A 47 5.26 2.46 4.49
CA GLU A 47 6.19 2.15 5.57
C GLU A 47 6.81 3.41 6.17
N SER A 48 7.23 4.36 5.33
CA SER A 48 7.80 5.64 5.76
C SER A 48 6.78 6.44 6.57
N LEU A 49 5.54 6.58 6.08
CA LEU A 49 4.44 7.27 6.80
C LEU A 49 4.14 6.63 8.16
N LEU A 50 4.00 5.31 8.21
CA LEU A 50 3.73 4.60 9.47
C LEU A 50 4.86 4.80 10.48
N ASN A 51 6.11 4.73 10.03
CA ASN A 51 7.27 4.96 10.86
C ASN A 51 7.32 6.41 11.37
N GLU A 52 7.02 7.38 10.51
CA GLU A 52 6.95 8.79 10.85
C GLU A 52 5.88 9.07 11.91
N GLY A 53 4.69 8.51 11.77
CA GLY A 53 3.63 8.63 12.78
C GLY A 53 4.03 8.07 14.14
N ILE A 54 4.70 6.91 14.16
CA ILE A 54 5.24 6.31 15.39
C ILE A 54 6.33 7.19 16.02
N ILE A 55 7.26 7.70 15.21
CA ILE A 55 8.36 8.55 15.69
C ILE A 55 7.81 9.87 16.25
N SER A 56 6.87 10.50 15.54
CA SER A 56 6.21 11.74 15.95
C SER A 56 5.48 11.56 17.28
N TRP A 57 4.67 10.49 17.40
CA TRP A 57 4.02 10.13 18.66
C TRP A 57 5.02 9.98 19.81
N ALA A 58 6.09 9.21 19.60
CA ALA A 58 7.07 8.96 20.65
C ALA A 58 7.83 10.23 21.05
N PHE A 59 8.15 11.09 20.07
CA PHE A 59 8.83 12.37 20.30
C PHE A 59 7.96 13.33 21.11
N GLN A 60 6.65 13.35 20.87
CA GLN A 60 5.71 14.23 21.57
C GLN A 60 5.39 13.74 22.98
N LEU A 61 5.32 12.42 23.20
CA LEU A 61 4.86 11.85 24.46
C LEU A 61 5.99 11.63 25.49
N PHE A 62 7.19 11.25 25.03
CA PHE A 62 8.28 10.83 25.92
C PHE A 62 9.40 11.88 26.03
N PRO A 63 10.10 11.95 27.17
CA PRO A 63 11.30 12.78 27.31
C PRO A 63 12.37 12.44 26.26
N LYS A 64 13.23 13.41 25.93
CA LYS A 64 14.34 13.28 24.94
C LYS A 64 15.24 12.04 25.17
N GLY A 65 15.34 11.52 26.38
CA GLY A 65 16.11 10.30 26.68
C GLY A 65 15.43 8.99 26.24
N ASP A 66 14.10 8.96 26.21
CA ASP A 66 13.33 7.72 26.13
C ASP A 66 12.56 7.55 24.83
N HIS A 67 12.23 8.64 24.14
CA HIS A 67 11.48 8.63 22.88
C HIS A 67 11.99 7.62 21.83
N LYS A 68 13.31 7.56 21.58
CA LYS A 68 13.92 6.62 20.64
C LYS A 68 13.70 5.17 21.05
N ARG A 69 13.82 4.86 22.35
CA ARG A 69 13.60 3.51 22.87
C ARG A 69 12.15 3.09 22.66
N HIS A 70 11.19 3.96 22.99
CA HIS A 70 9.77 3.68 22.79
C HIS A 70 9.39 3.57 21.31
N ALA A 71 9.87 4.48 20.45
CA ALA A 71 9.64 4.40 19.01
C ALA A 71 10.15 3.08 18.43
N THR A 72 11.37 2.66 18.81
CA THR A 72 12.02 1.45 18.28
C THR A 72 11.20 0.18 18.52
N ALA A 73 10.50 0.09 19.65
CA ALA A 73 9.62 -1.04 19.94
C ALA A 73 8.51 -1.17 18.88
N PHE A 74 7.84 -0.09 18.52
CA PHE A 74 6.79 -0.08 17.50
C PHE A 74 7.34 -0.16 16.08
N LEU A 75 8.50 0.46 15.81
CA LEU A 75 9.17 0.38 14.51
C LEU A 75 9.58 -1.05 14.12
N SER A 76 9.81 -1.93 15.10
CA SER A 76 10.13 -3.35 14.88
C SER A 76 8.95 -4.22 14.46
N MET A 77 7.72 -3.71 14.56
CA MET A 77 6.51 -4.44 14.20
C MET A 77 6.41 -4.63 12.68
N ASN A 78 5.61 -5.60 12.24
CA ASN A 78 5.26 -5.68 10.82
C ASN A 78 4.33 -4.52 10.43
N LEU A 79 4.28 -4.19 9.13
CA LEU A 79 3.52 -3.04 8.62
C LEU A 79 2.03 -3.08 8.99
N GLY A 80 1.40 -4.24 8.92
CA GLY A 80 -0.02 -4.39 9.27
C GLY A 80 -0.28 -3.99 10.72
N LYS A 81 0.52 -4.50 11.65
CA LYS A 81 0.39 -4.16 13.06
C LYS A 81 0.74 -2.69 13.37
N LYS A 82 1.65 -2.07 12.61
CA LYS A 82 1.90 -0.62 12.71
C LYS A 82 0.65 0.17 12.32
N LEU A 83 0.00 -0.20 11.21
CA LEU A 83 -1.24 0.42 10.76
C LEU A 83 -2.38 0.24 11.77
N ASP A 84 -2.54 -0.95 12.34
CA ASP A 84 -3.55 -1.23 13.37
C ASP A 84 -3.35 -0.39 14.63
N ALA A 85 -2.11 -0.20 15.05
CA ALA A 85 -1.77 0.58 16.25
C ALA A 85 -1.86 2.10 16.04
N LEU A 86 -1.79 2.58 14.79
CA LEU A 86 -1.57 3.99 14.48
C LEU A 86 -2.63 4.91 15.09
N GLY A 87 -3.92 4.60 14.94
CA GLY A 87 -5.00 5.44 15.48
C GLY A 87 -4.90 5.59 17.00
N PHE A 88 -4.58 4.51 17.70
CA PHE A 88 -4.41 4.51 19.15
C PHE A 88 -3.21 5.39 19.56
N LEU A 89 -2.08 5.26 18.87
CA LEU A 89 -0.87 6.02 19.17
C LEU A 89 -1.10 7.53 18.95
N LEU A 90 -1.52 7.91 17.75
CA LEU A 90 -1.68 9.33 17.38
C LEU A 90 -2.71 10.07 18.23
N SER A 91 -3.75 9.36 18.70
CA SER A 91 -4.83 9.97 19.48
C SER A 91 -4.65 9.85 21.00
N SER A 92 -3.55 9.23 21.46
CA SER A 92 -3.36 8.86 22.87
C SER A 92 -4.53 8.03 23.43
N GLY A 93 -4.99 7.06 22.64
CA GLY A 93 -6.01 6.08 23.03
C GLY A 93 -7.46 6.55 22.94
N LYS A 94 -7.76 7.58 22.15
CA LYS A 94 -9.15 8.06 21.94
C LYS A 94 -9.84 7.38 20.76
N VAL A 95 -9.08 6.98 19.75
CA VAL A 95 -9.58 6.28 18.56
C VAL A 95 -8.70 5.07 18.25
N ILE A 96 -9.25 4.13 17.48
CA ILE A 96 -8.55 2.97 16.92
C ILE A 96 -8.65 2.99 15.40
N THR A 97 -7.75 2.31 14.71
CA THR A 97 -7.84 2.10 13.26
C THR A 97 -9.06 1.28 12.91
N ASP A 98 -9.89 1.81 12.02
CA ASP A 98 -11.08 1.13 11.55
C ASP A 98 -10.72 0.14 10.44
N ASN A 99 -10.76 -1.14 10.79
CA ASN A 99 -10.44 -2.21 9.86
C ASN A 99 -11.48 -2.38 8.75
N GLU A 100 -12.68 -1.79 8.85
CA GLU A 100 -13.68 -1.83 7.77
C GLU A 100 -13.54 -0.65 6.79
N SER A 101 -12.72 0.35 7.14
CA SER A 101 -12.50 1.53 6.31
C SER A 101 -11.95 1.15 4.92
N PRO A 102 -12.48 1.74 3.83
CA PRO A 102 -11.92 1.56 2.49
C PRO A 102 -10.45 1.96 2.39
N ILE A 103 -10.02 2.98 3.14
CA ILE A 103 -8.63 3.43 3.20
C ILE A 103 -7.78 2.33 3.84
N TYR A 104 -8.20 1.82 5.01
CA TYR A 104 -7.51 0.72 5.68
C TYR A 104 -7.40 -0.52 4.79
N GLN A 105 -8.51 -0.93 4.16
CA GLN A 105 -8.54 -2.09 3.28
C GLN A 105 -7.61 -1.94 2.07
N THR A 106 -7.40 -0.72 1.60
CA THR A 106 -6.46 -0.42 0.53
C THR A 106 -5.01 -0.49 0.99
N LEU A 107 -4.70 0.10 2.14
CA LEU A 107 -3.34 0.09 2.70
C LEU A 107 -2.92 -1.33 3.12
N ILE A 108 -3.81 -2.12 3.72
CA ILE A 108 -3.52 -3.52 4.06
C ILE A 108 -3.38 -4.39 2.80
N GLY A 109 -4.16 -4.10 1.75
CA GLY A 109 -4.03 -4.72 0.43
C GLY A 109 -2.67 -4.44 -0.20
N LEU A 110 -2.20 -3.20 -0.13
CA LEU A 110 -0.86 -2.81 -0.58
C LEU A 110 0.25 -3.57 0.14
N ILE A 111 0.13 -3.76 1.47
CA ILE A 111 1.10 -4.55 2.25
C ILE A 111 1.16 -6.00 1.74
N LYS A 112 0.01 -6.59 1.40
CA LYS A 112 -0.05 -7.95 0.84
C LYS A 112 0.61 -8.02 -0.54
N LEU A 113 0.25 -7.09 -1.44
CA LEU A 113 0.84 -6.99 -2.78
C LEU A 113 2.37 -6.84 -2.71
N ARG A 114 2.88 -5.98 -1.83
CA ARG A 114 4.32 -5.81 -1.63
C ARG A 114 4.99 -7.12 -1.23
N ASN A 115 4.38 -7.91 -0.35
CA ASN A 115 4.96 -9.19 0.05
C ASN A 115 4.97 -10.20 -1.10
N GLU A 116 3.94 -10.21 -1.94
CA GLU A 116 3.90 -11.05 -3.15
C GLU A 116 4.98 -10.64 -4.16
N VAL A 117 5.12 -9.34 -4.42
CA VAL A 117 6.13 -8.81 -5.35
C VAL A 117 7.56 -9.00 -4.83
N ALA A 118 7.82 -8.69 -3.56
CA ALA A 118 9.16 -8.77 -2.98
C ALA A 118 9.62 -10.20 -2.69
N HIS A 119 8.68 -11.13 -2.57
CA HIS A 119 8.95 -12.54 -2.25
C HIS A 119 8.19 -13.47 -3.20
N SER A 120 8.20 -13.18 -4.50
CA SER A 120 7.62 -14.07 -5.52
C SER A 120 8.17 -15.48 -5.32
N LYS A 121 7.25 -16.41 -5.07
CA LYS A 121 7.51 -17.85 -4.92
C LYS A 121 6.75 -18.61 -6.00
N ASP A 122 6.81 -18.09 -7.22
CA ASP A 122 6.06 -18.64 -8.33
C ASP A 122 6.70 -19.95 -8.76
N PHE A 123 5.92 -21.03 -8.70
CA PHE A 123 6.28 -22.31 -9.31
C PHE A 123 5.74 -22.34 -10.73
N TYR A 124 6.50 -22.93 -11.65
CA TYR A 124 6.02 -23.19 -13.01
C TYR A 124 4.74 -24.02 -12.96
N LYS A 125 3.73 -23.59 -13.73
CA LYS A 125 2.52 -24.37 -13.97
C LYS A 125 2.37 -24.62 -15.45
N GLU A 126 2.24 -25.89 -15.78
CA GLU A 126 1.90 -26.34 -17.12
C GLU A 126 0.37 -26.48 -17.20
N ALA A 127 -0.18 -26.12 -18.35
CA ALA A 127 -1.59 -26.24 -18.62
C ALA A 127 -1.80 -26.54 -20.09
N ASP A 128 -2.61 -27.56 -20.35
CA ASP A 128 -3.05 -27.87 -21.71
C ASP A 128 -4.05 -26.80 -22.16
N LEU A 129 -3.83 -26.26 -23.37
CA LEU A 129 -4.70 -25.27 -23.99
C LEU A 129 -5.56 -25.94 -25.06
N ASP A 130 -6.87 -25.91 -24.86
CA ASP A 130 -7.83 -26.29 -25.90
C ASP A 130 -8.03 -25.11 -26.84
N TYR A 131 -7.53 -25.26 -28.06
CA TYR A 131 -7.73 -24.30 -29.15
C TYR A 131 -9.05 -24.56 -29.86
N GLY A 132 -9.82 -23.51 -30.08
CA GLY A 132 -11.01 -23.53 -30.92
C GLY A 132 -10.67 -23.63 -32.42
N ASP A 133 -11.71 -23.57 -33.24
CA ASP A 133 -11.57 -23.51 -34.69
C ASP A 133 -10.87 -22.21 -35.12
N ILE A 134 -10.26 -22.25 -36.30
CA ILE A 134 -9.63 -21.09 -36.93
C ILE A 134 -10.74 -20.23 -37.54
N ASP A 135 -10.77 -18.95 -37.19
CA ASP A 135 -11.75 -18.00 -37.74
C ASP A 135 -11.39 -17.56 -39.17
N GLU A 136 -12.27 -16.78 -39.80
CA GLU A 136 -12.13 -16.32 -41.18
C GLU A 136 -10.90 -15.42 -41.41
N ASP A 137 -10.38 -14.80 -40.34
CA ASP A 137 -9.20 -13.93 -40.36
C ASP A 137 -7.90 -14.70 -40.00
N GLY A 138 -7.99 -16.02 -39.81
CA GLY A 138 -6.86 -16.87 -39.42
C GLY A 138 -6.51 -16.82 -37.92
N GLY A 139 -7.33 -16.14 -37.11
CA GLY A 139 -7.27 -16.12 -35.66
C GLY A 139 -7.75 -17.45 -35.05
N ARG A 140 -7.31 -17.73 -33.82
CA ARG A 140 -7.71 -18.94 -33.10
C ARG A 140 -7.99 -18.61 -31.65
N SER A 141 -9.22 -18.86 -31.22
CA SER A 141 -9.59 -18.70 -29.81
C SER A 141 -9.03 -19.85 -28.96
N PHE A 142 -8.76 -19.58 -27.69
CA PHE A 142 -8.44 -20.61 -26.71
C PHE A 142 -9.08 -20.24 -25.37
N LYS A 143 -9.29 -21.23 -24.50
CA LYS A 143 -9.72 -21.00 -23.13
C LYS A 143 -8.63 -21.41 -22.16
N LEU A 144 -8.29 -20.52 -21.25
CA LEU A 144 -7.44 -20.86 -20.13
C LEU A 144 -8.20 -21.77 -19.15
N PRO A 145 -7.58 -22.85 -18.65
CA PRO A 145 -8.14 -23.61 -17.54
C PRO A 145 -8.39 -22.71 -16.34
N TYR A 146 -9.44 -23.02 -15.57
CA TYR A 146 -9.88 -22.20 -14.44
C TYR A 146 -8.75 -21.86 -13.46
N ASP A 147 -7.90 -22.83 -13.14
CA ASP A 147 -6.79 -22.64 -12.21
C ASP A 147 -5.74 -21.67 -12.73
N ILE A 148 -5.51 -21.61 -14.04
CA ILE A 148 -4.57 -20.67 -14.67
C ILE A 148 -5.19 -19.27 -14.75
N SER A 149 -6.46 -19.17 -15.14
CA SER A 149 -7.20 -17.89 -15.14
C SER A 149 -7.16 -17.26 -13.75
N LYS A 150 -7.43 -18.05 -12.71
CA LYS A 150 -7.42 -17.59 -11.32
C LYS A 150 -6.04 -17.11 -10.87
N LEU A 151 -4.95 -17.72 -11.34
CA LEU A 151 -3.59 -17.24 -11.03
C LEU A 151 -3.32 -15.91 -11.71
N LEU A 152 -3.70 -15.79 -12.98
CA LEU A 152 -3.56 -14.54 -13.74
C LEU A 152 -4.34 -13.41 -13.06
N ASP A 153 -5.57 -13.69 -12.63
CA ASP A 153 -6.44 -12.72 -11.96
C ASP A 153 -5.90 -12.28 -10.59
N ASN A 154 -5.17 -13.14 -9.88
CA ASN A 154 -4.57 -12.82 -8.58
C ASN A 154 -3.13 -12.32 -8.69
N HIS A 155 -2.55 -12.29 -9.88
CA HIS A 155 -1.17 -11.87 -10.08
C HIS A 155 -1.01 -10.38 -9.77
N PRO A 156 0.11 -9.90 -9.18
CA PRO A 156 0.27 -8.47 -8.86
C PRO A 156 0.10 -7.52 -10.06
N LEU A 157 0.41 -7.99 -11.27
CA LEU A 157 0.20 -7.22 -12.50
C LEU A 157 -1.27 -7.09 -12.92
N SER A 158 -2.19 -7.89 -12.38
CA SER A 158 -3.63 -7.77 -12.62
C SER A 158 -4.25 -6.58 -11.86
N LEU A 159 -3.46 -5.88 -11.04
CA LEU A 159 -3.88 -4.69 -10.31
C LEU A 159 -4.45 -3.66 -11.30
N LYS A 160 -5.74 -3.37 -11.16
CA LYS A 160 -6.47 -2.45 -12.04
C LYS A 160 -6.08 -1.00 -11.78
N GLN A 161 -6.09 -0.17 -12.83
CA GLN A 161 -5.69 1.24 -12.75
C GLN A 161 -6.42 2.03 -11.66
N HIS A 162 -7.74 1.86 -11.51
CA HIS A 162 -8.51 2.54 -10.45
C HIS A 162 -8.04 2.16 -9.03
N LYS A 163 -7.51 0.95 -8.83
CA LYS A 163 -6.91 0.53 -7.55
C LYS A 163 -5.56 1.21 -7.34
N CYS A 164 -4.75 1.38 -8.38
CA CYS A 164 -3.52 2.16 -8.31
C CYS A 164 -3.81 3.60 -7.86
N HIS A 165 -4.82 4.24 -8.46
CA HIS A 165 -5.27 5.58 -8.02
C HIS A 165 -5.69 5.59 -6.55
N PHE A 166 -6.47 4.59 -6.13
CA PHE A 166 -6.97 4.52 -4.76
C PHE A 166 -5.85 4.26 -3.72
N ILE A 167 -4.79 3.55 -4.11
CA ILE A 167 -3.58 3.39 -3.31
C ILE A 167 -2.92 4.76 -3.07
N VAL A 168 -2.67 5.52 -4.14
CA VAL A 168 -2.03 6.84 -4.02
C VAL A 168 -2.89 7.80 -3.21
N SER A 169 -4.21 7.83 -3.44
CA SER A 169 -5.11 8.69 -2.66
C SER A 169 -5.14 8.30 -1.18
N SER A 170 -5.07 6.99 -0.86
CA SER A 170 -5.00 6.50 0.52
C SER A 170 -3.69 6.87 1.21
N LEU A 171 -2.56 6.84 0.48
CA LEU A 171 -1.26 7.28 0.99
C LEU A 171 -1.26 8.78 1.31
N LYS A 172 -1.75 9.60 0.39
CA LYS A 172 -1.89 11.06 0.60
C LYS A 172 -2.84 11.39 1.74
N HIS A 173 -3.96 10.67 1.83
CA HIS A 173 -4.87 10.82 2.95
C HIS A 173 -4.16 10.55 4.28
N LEU A 174 -3.36 9.48 4.37
CA LEU A 174 -2.58 9.18 5.57
C LEU A 174 -1.53 10.26 5.86
N GLU A 175 -0.84 10.78 4.85
CA GLU A 175 0.09 11.91 4.99
C GLU A 175 -0.62 13.15 5.59
N SER A 176 -1.78 13.54 5.06
CA SER A 176 -2.57 14.66 5.58
C SER A 176 -2.99 14.47 7.05
N VAL A 177 -3.32 13.25 7.44
CA VAL A 177 -3.61 12.92 8.85
C VAL A 177 -2.39 13.14 9.73
N LEU A 178 -1.20 12.70 9.30
CA LEU A 178 0.04 12.82 10.07
C LEU A 178 0.52 14.27 10.19
N ASN A 179 0.25 15.08 9.17
CA ASN A 179 0.54 16.51 9.17
C ASN A 179 -0.47 17.34 9.98
N ASN A 180 -1.53 16.70 10.51
CA ASN A 180 -2.67 17.34 11.18
C ASN A 180 -3.47 18.27 10.26
N ASP A 181 -3.44 18.04 8.94
CA ASP A 181 -4.30 18.72 7.97
C ASP A 181 -5.75 18.22 8.07
N ILE A 182 -5.94 16.99 8.56
CA ILE A 182 -7.24 16.35 8.79
C ILE A 182 -7.28 15.81 10.22
N LEU A 183 -8.35 16.13 10.96
CA LEU A 183 -8.57 15.60 12.31
C LEU A 183 -8.83 14.10 12.27
N GLN A 184 -8.25 13.34 13.21
CA GLN A 184 -8.34 11.88 13.24
C GLN A 184 -9.79 11.37 13.25
N THR A 185 -10.71 12.12 13.87
CA THR A 185 -12.14 11.81 13.98
C THR A 185 -12.94 12.01 12.68
N GLU A 186 -12.40 12.72 11.70
CA GLU A 186 -13.08 13.08 10.44
C GLU A 186 -12.57 12.27 9.24
N THR A 187 -11.58 11.42 9.46
CA THR A 187 -10.85 10.69 8.41
C THR A 187 -11.61 9.52 7.79
N GLY A 188 -12.54 8.91 8.53
CA GLY A 188 -13.08 7.58 8.20
C GLY A 188 -12.04 6.45 8.21
N LEU A 189 -10.77 6.72 8.54
CA LEU A 189 -9.71 5.72 8.75
C LEU A 189 -9.68 5.25 10.21
N PHE A 190 -10.10 6.11 11.14
CA PHE A 190 -10.16 5.79 12.57
C PHE A 190 -11.61 5.85 13.06
N LYS A 191 -11.90 5.08 14.12
CA LYS A 191 -13.17 5.07 14.84
C LYS A 191 -12.97 5.23 16.34
N ALA A 192 -13.94 5.80 17.03
CA ALA A 192 -13.93 5.92 18.49
C ALA A 192 -13.89 4.53 19.16
N ILE A 193 -13.30 4.48 20.35
CA ILE A 193 -13.34 3.31 21.25
C ILE A 193 -14.69 3.27 21.98
#